data_AF-A0A352EFC6-F1
#
_entry.id   AF-A0A352EFC6-F1
#
_cell.length_a   1.000
_cell.length_b   1.000
_cell.length_c   1.000
_cell.angle_alpha   90.00
_cell.angle_beta   90.00
_cell.angle_gamma   90.00
#
_symmetry.space_group_name_H-M   'P 1'
#
loop_
_entity.id
_entity.type
_entity.pdbx_description
1 polymer ?
#
loop_
_entity_poly.entity_id
_entity_poly.type
_entity_poly.pdbx_seq_one_letter_code
_entity_poly.pdbx_strand_id
1 'polypeptide(L)'
;LRKEIKKHGVRNSLLMAPMPTASTSQILGNNECFEPYTTNVYTRRVLSGEFIVVNKHLLHDLIDLGLWNEDMKNTLMSTNGSVQNIEGIPDDIKAIYKTVWEISMKDILDMSADRGLFIDQSQSLNLFMENPNMGKLTSMHFYAWKKGLKTGMYYLRSKAAASAIKFTVKKNAQTDMSPGVSGGVVEPKSSKDTKDAKGAQATPASVESRVIAQKKAMASMKTEPTAEEKLACSIESPDDCVACGS
;
A
#
# COMPACT_ATOMS: atom_id res chain seq x y z
N LEU A 1 -1.76 40.30 -2.68
CA LEU A 1 -2.41 39.81 -1.46
C LEU A 1 -2.15 40.67 -0.21
N ARG A 2 -0.92 40.81 0.32
CA ARG A 2 -0.68 41.58 1.57
C ARG A 2 -1.20 43.03 1.55
N LYS A 3 -1.11 43.74 0.42
CA LYS A 3 -1.64 45.10 0.25
C LYS A 3 -3.16 45.14 0.34
N GLU A 4 -3.84 44.18 -0.30
CA GLU A 4 -5.30 44.04 -0.27
C GLU A 4 -5.82 43.77 1.14
N ILE A 5 -5.17 42.86 1.88
CA ILE A 5 -5.54 42.54 3.27
C ILE A 5 -5.47 43.78 4.16
N LYS A 6 -4.44 44.63 4.00
CA LYS A 6 -4.33 45.87 4.79
C LYS A 6 -5.44 46.88 4.46
N LYS A 7 -5.87 46.93 3.19
CA LYS A 7 -6.88 47.89 2.72
C LYS A 7 -8.30 47.45 3.05
N HIS A 8 -8.58 46.16 2.92
CA HIS A 8 -9.93 45.60 2.97
C HIS A 8 -10.19 44.71 4.18
N GLY A 9 -9.15 44.32 4.92
CA GLY A 9 -9.23 43.32 5.98
C GLY A 9 -9.41 41.90 5.44
N VAL A 10 -9.70 40.97 6.36
CA VAL A 10 -10.14 39.60 6.08
C VAL A 10 -11.39 39.30 6.90
N ARG A 11 -12.27 38.45 6.37
CA ARG A 11 -13.52 38.08 7.05
C ARG A 11 -13.29 37.07 8.17
N ASN A 12 -12.35 36.15 7.98
CA ASN A 12 -12.06 35.03 8.87
C ASN A 12 -10.69 35.23 9.53
N SER A 13 -10.59 34.91 10.82
CA SER A 13 -9.32 34.99 11.57
C SER A 13 -8.37 33.83 11.25
N LEU A 14 -8.92 32.66 10.90
CA LEU A 14 -8.21 31.42 10.57
C LEU A 14 -8.94 30.72 9.41
N LEU A 15 -8.20 29.99 8.58
CA LEU A 15 -8.68 29.43 7.30
C LEU A 15 -8.25 27.97 7.08
N MET A 16 -7.06 27.57 7.52
CA MET A 16 -6.43 26.32 7.10
C MET A 16 -6.17 25.40 8.29
N ALA A 17 -6.83 24.23 8.29
CA ALA A 17 -6.63 23.17 9.28
C ALA A 17 -6.83 21.79 8.64
N PRO A 18 -5.79 21.19 8.05
CA PRO A 18 -5.88 19.85 7.47
C PRO A 18 -6.31 18.79 8.51
N MET A 19 -7.54 18.30 8.37
CA MET A 19 -8.20 17.33 9.26
C MET A 19 -8.11 15.90 8.72
N PRO A 20 -8.38 14.88 9.54
CA PRO A 20 -8.56 13.51 9.04
C PRO A 20 -9.75 13.47 8.08
N THR A 21 -9.58 12.83 6.93
CA THR A 21 -10.62 12.76 5.89
C THR A 21 -11.17 11.36 5.70
N ALA A 22 -10.96 10.43 6.66
CA ALA A 22 -11.25 9.00 6.52
C ALA A 22 -12.53 8.67 5.71
N SER A 23 -13.71 9.18 6.13
CA SER A 23 -14.97 8.89 5.44
C SER A 23 -15.07 9.57 4.07
N THR A 24 -14.72 10.86 3.98
CA THR A 24 -14.89 11.64 2.73
C THR A 24 -13.87 11.24 1.66
N SER A 25 -12.64 10.90 2.04
CA SER A 25 -11.64 10.36 1.11
C SER A 25 -12.04 8.97 0.62
N GLN A 26 -12.67 8.14 1.46
CA GLN A 26 -13.23 6.87 1.02
C GLN A 26 -14.36 7.04 -0.01
N ILE A 27 -15.29 7.95 0.24
CA ILE A 27 -16.38 8.28 -0.71
C ILE A 27 -15.80 8.74 -2.06
N LEU A 28 -14.76 9.58 -2.02
CA LEU A 28 -14.10 10.11 -3.23
C LEU A 28 -13.06 9.15 -3.83
N GLY A 29 -12.81 7.99 -3.22
CA GLY A 29 -11.78 7.05 -3.67
C GLY A 29 -10.35 7.60 -3.63
N ASN A 30 -10.06 8.47 -2.67
CA ASN A 30 -8.75 9.09 -2.42
C ASN A 30 -8.07 8.50 -1.18
N ASN A 31 -6.76 8.69 -1.05
CA ASN A 31 -6.05 8.41 0.19
C ASN A 31 -6.41 9.42 1.29
N GLU A 32 -6.20 9.03 2.54
CA GLU A 32 -6.51 9.89 3.68
C GLU A 32 -5.58 11.10 3.76
N CYS A 33 -6.18 12.28 3.64
CA CYS A 33 -5.54 13.58 3.83
C CYS A 33 -4.14 13.70 3.18
N PHE A 34 -3.12 14.05 3.95
CA PHE A 34 -1.74 14.18 3.52
C PHE A 34 -0.87 12.97 3.92
N GLU A 35 -1.50 11.83 4.23
CA GLU A 35 -0.78 10.63 4.63
C GLU A 35 -0.22 9.88 3.42
N PRO A 36 0.91 9.17 3.57
CA PRO A 36 1.32 8.15 2.61
C PRO A 36 0.34 6.98 2.60
N TYR A 37 0.35 6.18 1.54
CA TYR A 37 -0.44 4.94 1.51
C TYR A 37 0.02 3.98 2.62
N THR A 38 -0.90 3.59 3.50
CA THR A 38 -0.57 2.64 4.59
C THR A 38 -0.24 1.25 4.05
N THR A 39 -0.89 0.86 2.96
CA THR A 39 -0.73 -0.42 2.25
C THR A 39 -1.18 -0.25 0.80
N ASN A 40 -0.57 -0.96 -0.14
CA ASN A 40 -1.08 -1.02 -1.52
C ASN A 40 -2.17 -2.10 -1.70
N VAL A 41 -2.53 -2.83 -0.65
CA VAL A 41 -3.60 -3.83 -0.65
C VAL A 41 -4.47 -3.66 0.59
N TYR A 42 -5.75 -3.39 0.41
CA TYR A 42 -6.71 -3.16 1.48
C TYR A 42 -7.94 -4.06 1.34
N THR A 43 -8.46 -4.51 2.48
CA THR A 43 -9.69 -5.31 2.52
C THR A 43 -10.87 -4.39 2.71
N ARG A 44 -11.80 -4.39 1.75
CA ARG A 44 -13.08 -3.68 1.84
C ARG A 44 -14.16 -4.68 2.25
N ARG A 45 -14.83 -4.41 3.37
CA ARG A 45 -15.99 -5.17 3.83
C ARG A 45 -17.26 -4.59 3.21
N VAL A 46 -18.05 -5.44 2.60
CA VAL A 46 -19.41 -5.13 2.10
C VAL A 46 -20.36 -6.22 2.58
N LEU A 47 -21.67 -6.02 2.41
CA LEU A 47 -22.70 -6.98 2.85
C LEU A 47 -22.51 -8.37 2.21
N SER A 48 -21.97 -8.44 1.00
CA SER A 48 -21.70 -9.68 0.25
C SER A 48 -20.37 -10.36 0.59
N GLY A 49 -19.54 -9.79 1.47
CA GLY A 49 -18.29 -10.39 1.91
C GLY A 49 -17.12 -9.41 2.03
N GLU A 50 -15.91 -9.97 2.18
CA GLU A 50 -14.66 -9.21 2.20
C GLU A 50 -13.99 -9.27 0.83
N PHE A 51 -13.74 -8.10 0.24
CA PHE A 51 -13.06 -7.98 -1.06
C PHE A 51 -11.69 -7.36 -0.88
N ILE A 52 -10.70 -7.96 -1.53
CA ILE A 52 -9.34 -7.45 -1.54
C ILE A 52 -9.22 -6.47 -2.71
N VAL A 53 -8.90 -5.23 -2.39
CA VAL A 53 -8.74 -4.14 -3.34
C VAL A 53 -7.28 -3.71 -3.35
N VAL A 54 -6.71 -3.57 -4.53
CA VAL A 54 -5.33 -3.09 -4.72
C VAL A 54 -5.38 -1.59 -4.99
N ASN A 55 -4.34 -0.87 -4.58
CA ASN A 55 -4.14 0.53 -4.93
C ASN A 55 -4.31 0.70 -6.45
N LYS A 56 -5.34 1.46 -6.84
CA LYS A 56 -5.72 1.66 -8.24
C LYS A 56 -4.56 2.14 -9.10
N HIS A 57 -3.71 3.01 -8.55
CA HIS A 57 -2.56 3.56 -9.26
C HIS A 57 -1.52 2.47 -9.56
N LEU A 58 -1.14 1.69 -8.54
CA LEU A 58 -0.21 0.56 -8.70
C LEU A 58 -0.77 -0.48 -9.68
N LEU A 59 -2.07 -0.76 -9.60
CA LEU A 59 -2.72 -1.71 -10.50
C LEU A 59 -2.58 -1.27 -11.97
N HIS A 60 -2.85 0.00 -12.28
CA HIS A 60 -2.71 0.53 -13.63
C HIS A 60 -1.25 0.47 -14.12
N ASP A 61 -0.29 0.86 -13.29
CA ASP A 61 1.13 0.81 -13.67
C ASP A 61 1.62 -0.63 -13.91
N LEU A 62 1.19 -1.59 -13.09
CA LEU A 62 1.52 -3.01 -13.29
C LEU A 62 0.86 -3.59 -14.54
N ILE A 63 -0.34 -3.12 -14.90
CA ILE A 63 -1.03 -3.48 -16.13
C ILE A 63 -0.23 -2.97 -17.34
N ASP A 64 0.15 -1.70 -17.33
CA ASP A 64 0.88 -1.06 -18.42
C ASP A 64 2.26 -1.69 -18.66
N LEU A 65 2.90 -2.14 -17.59
CA LEU A 65 4.17 -2.88 -17.62
C LEU A 65 4.03 -4.36 -18.02
N GLY A 66 2.82 -4.89 -18.16
CA GLY A 66 2.61 -6.33 -18.39
C GLY A 66 3.02 -7.20 -17.19
N LEU A 67 3.00 -6.64 -15.98
CA LEU A 67 3.34 -7.37 -14.75
C LEU A 67 2.11 -7.89 -14.01
N TRP A 68 0.92 -7.38 -14.34
CA TRP A 68 -0.32 -7.78 -13.67
C TRP A 68 -0.79 -9.19 -14.08
N ASN A 69 -0.90 -10.07 -13.08
CA ASN A 69 -1.46 -11.42 -13.18
C ASN A 69 -1.86 -11.93 -11.76
N GLU A 70 -2.48 -13.10 -11.68
CA GLU A 70 -2.91 -13.70 -10.41
C GLU A 70 -1.73 -13.97 -9.46
N ASP A 71 -0.57 -14.36 -9.97
CA ASP A 71 0.62 -14.59 -9.14
C ASP A 71 1.13 -13.29 -8.50
N MET A 72 1.12 -12.18 -9.26
CA MET A 72 1.45 -10.84 -8.77
C MET A 72 0.47 -10.39 -7.69
N LYS A 73 -0.84 -10.61 -7.89
CA LYS A 73 -1.87 -10.32 -6.88
C LYS A 73 -1.63 -11.14 -5.60
N ASN A 74 -1.35 -12.43 -5.73
CA ASN A 74 -1.04 -13.31 -4.59
C ASN A 74 0.23 -12.88 -3.86
N THR A 75 1.25 -12.46 -4.61
CA THR A 75 2.51 -11.94 -4.05
C THR A 75 2.28 -10.64 -3.28
N LEU A 76 1.50 -9.70 -3.82
CA LEU A 76 1.15 -8.47 -3.12
C LEU A 76 0.38 -8.75 -1.81
N MET A 77 -0.48 -9.76 -1.78
CA MET A 77 -1.19 -10.16 -0.56
C MET A 77 -0.24 -10.75 0.50
N SER A 78 0.75 -11.55 0.08
CA SER A 78 1.73 -12.16 0.98
C SER A 78 2.72 -11.14 1.54
N THR A 79 3.06 -10.10 0.78
CA THR A 79 3.94 -9.00 1.23
C THR A 79 3.21 -7.88 1.97
N ASN A 80 1.92 -8.06 2.34
CA ASN A 80 1.10 -7.03 2.98
C ASN A 80 1.02 -5.71 2.17
N GLY A 81 1.02 -5.81 0.84
CA GLY A 81 0.95 -4.66 -0.05
C GLY A 81 2.28 -3.92 -0.23
N SER A 82 3.40 -4.43 0.27
CA SER A 82 4.73 -3.93 -0.07
C SER A 82 5.14 -4.43 -1.45
N VAL A 83 5.70 -3.54 -2.27
CA VAL A 83 6.29 -3.89 -3.59
C VAL A 83 7.81 -4.05 -3.54
N GLN A 84 8.46 -3.75 -2.41
CA GLN A 84 9.92 -3.63 -2.34
C GLN A 84 10.63 -4.96 -2.64
N ASN A 85 10.09 -6.05 -2.09
CA ASN A 85 10.66 -7.40 -2.17
C ASN A 85 10.07 -8.25 -3.31
N ILE A 86 9.37 -7.64 -4.27
CA ILE A 86 8.81 -8.36 -5.41
C ILE A 86 9.81 -8.29 -6.57
N GLU A 87 10.22 -9.46 -7.05
CA GLU A 87 11.08 -9.57 -8.23
C GLU A 87 10.31 -9.18 -9.51
N GLY A 88 10.99 -8.52 -10.43
CA GLY A 88 10.43 -8.08 -11.71
C GLY A 88 9.72 -6.72 -11.69
N ILE A 89 9.40 -6.15 -10.52
CA ILE A 89 8.96 -4.75 -10.43
C ILE A 89 10.20 -3.84 -10.53
N PRO A 90 10.23 -2.85 -11.46
CA PRO A 90 11.38 -1.96 -11.58
C PRO A 90 11.48 -0.96 -10.40
N ASP A 91 12.69 -0.46 -10.17
CA ASP A 91 13.02 0.30 -8.95
C ASP A 91 12.33 1.67 -8.86
N ASP A 92 11.99 2.27 -10.01
CA ASP A 92 11.22 3.51 -10.08
C ASP A 92 9.79 3.31 -9.57
N ILE A 93 9.12 2.22 -9.96
CA ILE A 93 7.81 1.82 -9.44
C ILE A 93 7.91 1.52 -7.94
N LYS A 94 8.95 0.78 -7.52
CA LYS A 94 9.16 0.53 -6.08
C LYS A 94 9.34 1.81 -5.28
N ALA A 95 10.01 2.81 -5.85
CA ALA A 95 10.22 4.10 -5.19
C ALA A 95 8.90 4.88 -5.01
N ILE A 96 8.01 4.84 -6.00
CA ILE A 96 6.70 5.52 -5.97
C ILE A 96 5.75 4.84 -4.97
N TYR A 97 5.70 3.50 -4.96
CA TYR A 97 4.73 2.74 -4.19
C TYR A 97 5.25 2.26 -2.82
N LYS A 98 6.19 3.01 -2.23
CA LYS A 98 6.55 2.82 -0.82
C LYS A 98 5.34 3.01 0.06
N THR A 99 5.14 2.07 0.98
CA THR A 99 4.14 2.23 2.03
C THR A 99 4.67 3.14 3.13
N VAL A 100 3.77 3.63 3.99
CA VAL A 100 4.14 4.48 5.14
C VAL A 100 5.19 3.84 6.06
N TRP A 101 5.27 2.50 6.08
CA TRP A 101 6.23 1.73 6.88
C TRP A 101 7.64 1.72 6.30
N GLU A 102 7.77 2.08 5.02
CA GLU A 102 9.01 2.09 4.25
C GLU A 102 9.53 3.52 4.05
N ILE A 103 8.80 4.51 4.56
CA ILE A 103 9.12 5.93 4.48
C ILE A 103 9.70 6.40 5.82
N SER A 104 10.73 7.23 5.75
CA SER A 104 11.33 7.86 6.93
C SER A 104 10.33 8.80 7.60
N MET A 105 10.00 8.53 8.87
CA MET A 105 9.14 9.43 9.65
C MET A 105 9.77 10.82 9.87
N LYS A 106 11.09 10.94 9.77
CA LYS A 106 11.76 12.23 9.80
C LYS A 106 11.37 13.07 8.58
N ASP A 107 11.29 12.44 7.40
CA ASP A 107 10.92 13.11 6.16
C ASP A 107 9.45 13.56 6.22
N ILE A 108 8.58 12.74 6.83
CA ILE A 108 7.18 13.13 7.10
C ILE A 108 7.11 14.35 8.02
N LEU A 109 7.94 14.42 9.06
CA LEU A 109 8.01 15.57 9.96
C LEU A 109 8.56 16.82 9.24
N ASP A 110 9.56 16.67 8.37
CA ASP A 110 10.12 17.75 7.56
C ASP A 110 9.06 18.31 6.58
N MET A 111 8.40 17.44 5.82
CA MET A 111 7.30 17.84 4.92
C MET A 111 6.13 18.49 5.67
N SER A 112 5.86 18.03 6.90
CA SER A 112 4.83 18.62 7.77
C SER A 112 5.22 20.02 8.24
N ALA A 113 6.51 20.25 8.53
CA ALA A 113 7.02 21.55 8.92
C ALA A 113 6.99 22.52 7.73
N ASP A 114 7.41 22.07 6.55
CA ASP A 114 7.41 22.86 5.32
C ASP A 114 6.00 23.35 4.97
N ARG A 115 4.99 22.47 4.99
CA ARG A 115 3.60 22.89 4.75
C ARG A 115 3.02 23.71 5.90
N GLY A 116 3.51 23.48 7.13
CA GLY A 116 3.07 24.18 8.34
C GLY A 116 3.25 25.69 8.27
N LEU A 117 4.20 26.18 7.46
CA LEU A 117 4.41 27.61 7.18
C LEU A 117 3.20 28.30 6.53
N PHE A 118 2.34 27.53 5.87
CA PHE A 118 1.15 28.00 5.17
C PHE A 118 -0.16 27.62 5.88
N ILE A 119 -0.08 27.04 7.08
CA ILE A 119 -1.22 26.60 7.89
C ILE A 119 -1.34 27.52 9.12
N ASP A 120 -2.43 28.28 9.19
CA ASP A 120 -2.67 29.21 10.29
C ASP A 120 -3.12 28.50 11.58
N GLN A 121 -3.80 27.36 11.48
CA GLN A 121 -4.11 26.47 12.59
C GLN A 121 -3.06 25.36 12.74
N SER A 122 -3.44 24.09 12.72
CA SER A 122 -2.53 22.94 12.78
C SER A 122 -2.96 21.85 11.80
N GLN A 123 -2.38 20.66 11.90
CA GLN A 123 -2.66 19.50 11.05
C GLN A 123 -2.73 18.22 11.89
N SER A 124 -3.62 17.29 11.53
CA SER A 124 -3.76 16.00 12.22
C SER A 124 -2.70 14.99 11.77
N LEU A 125 -1.49 15.11 12.31
CA LEU A 125 -0.33 14.34 11.86
C LEU A 125 -0.21 12.97 12.56
N ASN A 126 -0.56 11.89 11.88
CA ASN A 126 -0.25 10.54 12.34
C ASN A 126 1.21 10.18 12.07
N LEU A 127 1.83 9.45 13.01
CA LEU A 127 3.18 8.91 12.88
C LEU A 127 3.16 7.40 12.97
N PHE A 128 4.02 6.75 12.20
CA PHE A 128 4.03 5.30 12.00
C PHE A 128 5.37 4.74 12.43
N MET A 129 5.38 3.74 13.30
CA MET A 129 6.61 3.19 13.82
C MET A 129 6.54 1.68 14.01
N GLU A 130 7.46 0.97 13.37
CA GLU A 130 7.71 -0.43 13.66
C GLU A 130 8.58 -0.56 14.91
N ASN A 131 8.20 -1.49 15.79
CA ASN A 131 8.90 -1.77 17.04
C ASN A 131 9.17 -0.48 17.84
N PRO A 132 8.12 0.20 18.31
CA PRO A 132 8.26 1.44 19.06
C PRO A 132 9.04 1.18 20.35
N ASN A 133 9.98 2.08 20.64
CA ASN A 133 10.72 2.08 21.89
C ASN A 133 10.89 3.51 22.39
N MET A 134 11.23 3.65 23.67
CA MET A 134 11.23 4.96 24.31
C MET A 134 12.25 5.92 23.70
N GLY A 135 13.41 5.43 23.24
CA GLY A 135 14.41 6.25 22.57
C GLY A 135 13.93 6.79 21.21
N LYS A 136 13.31 5.95 20.39
CA LYS A 136 12.74 6.35 19.09
C LYS A 136 11.59 7.35 19.27
N LEU A 137 10.68 7.10 20.20
CA LEU A 137 9.56 8.00 20.47
C LEU A 137 10.02 9.35 21.03
N THR A 138 10.96 9.33 21.97
CA THR A 138 11.53 10.55 22.54
C THR A 138 12.20 11.39 21.45
N SER A 139 13.09 10.78 20.66
CA SER A 139 13.78 11.50 19.57
C SER A 139 12.81 12.07 18.54
N MET A 140 11.76 11.32 18.17
CA MET A 140 10.71 11.77 17.25
C MET A 140 9.93 12.97 17.79
N HIS A 141 9.48 12.92 19.05
CA HIS A 141 8.76 14.05 19.67
C HIS A 141 9.63 15.30 19.79
N PHE A 142 10.88 15.16 20.24
CA PHE A 142 11.81 16.28 20.33
C PHE A 142 12.16 16.84 18.95
N TYR A 143 12.22 16.01 17.92
CA TYR A 143 12.42 16.46 16.55
C TYR A 143 11.25 17.31 16.05
N ALA A 144 10.03 16.81 16.21
CA ALA A 144 8.80 17.53 15.86
C ALA A 144 8.71 18.89 16.55
N TRP A 145 8.99 18.92 17.86
CA TRP A 145 9.01 20.14 18.67
C TRP A 145 10.07 21.14 18.18
N LYS A 146 11.32 20.69 17.97
CA LYS A 146 12.41 21.54 17.46
C LYS A 146 12.12 22.12 16.08
N LYS A 147 11.35 21.41 15.25
CA LYS A 147 10.88 21.87 13.94
C LYS A 147 9.74 22.89 14.01
N GLY A 148 9.20 23.17 15.19
CA GLY A 148 8.12 24.14 15.39
C GLY A 148 6.74 23.62 14.99
N LEU A 149 6.56 22.29 14.91
CA LEU A 149 5.24 21.72 14.64
C LEU A 149 4.28 22.01 15.80
N LYS A 150 3.12 22.58 15.47
CA LYS A 150 2.04 22.85 16.44
C LYS A 150 1.42 21.55 16.97
N THR A 151 1.16 20.60 16.07
CA THR A 151 0.82 19.22 16.41
C THR A 151 2.00 18.32 16.04
N GLY A 152 2.74 17.86 17.05
CA GLY A 152 3.88 16.97 16.83
C GLY A 152 3.49 15.52 16.55
N MET A 153 2.33 15.07 17.04
CA MET A 153 1.77 13.73 16.80
C MET A 153 0.29 13.73 17.14
N TYR A 154 -0.53 13.09 16.30
CA TYR A 154 -1.95 12.79 16.56
C TYR A 154 -2.09 11.36 17.08
N TYR A 155 -2.02 10.36 16.20
CA TYR A 155 -1.84 8.96 16.62
C TYR A 155 -0.42 8.47 16.34
N LEU A 156 0.05 7.60 17.24
CA LEU A 156 1.11 6.66 16.93
C LEU A 156 0.48 5.36 16.42
N ARG A 157 0.80 4.98 15.18
CA ARG A 157 0.42 3.70 14.60
C ARG A 157 1.61 2.76 14.64
N SER A 158 1.47 1.63 15.33
CA SER A 158 2.52 0.61 15.40
C SER A 158 2.08 -0.70 14.77
N LYS A 159 3.02 -1.39 14.13
CA LYS A 159 2.87 -2.80 13.74
C LYS A 159 3.51 -3.69 14.80
N ALA A 160 2.85 -4.80 15.11
CA ALA A 160 3.46 -5.86 15.90
C ALA A 160 4.63 -6.49 15.13
N ALA A 161 5.66 -6.92 15.86
CA ALA A 161 6.87 -7.51 15.27
C ALA A 161 6.59 -8.79 14.46
N ALA A 162 5.52 -9.52 14.80
CA ALA A 162 5.08 -10.72 14.10
C ALA A 162 3.74 -10.46 13.39
N SER A 163 3.72 -10.70 12.08
CA SER A 163 2.48 -10.81 11.31
C SER A 163 2.02 -12.27 11.34
N ALA A 164 0.71 -12.50 11.46
CA ALA A 164 0.16 -13.85 11.33
C ALA A 164 0.53 -14.42 9.95
N ILE A 165 0.98 -15.68 9.92
CA ILE A 165 1.26 -16.41 8.68
C ILE A 165 -0.05 -16.49 7.89
N LYS A 166 -0.10 -15.84 6.73
CA LYS A 166 -1.29 -15.83 5.88
C LYS A 166 -1.31 -17.10 5.03
N PHE A 167 -2.42 -17.83 5.09
CA PHE A 167 -2.69 -18.91 4.16
C PHE A 167 -3.22 -18.29 2.85
N THR A 168 -2.33 -18.03 1.89
CA THR A 168 -2.76 -17.72 0.53
C THR A 168 -3.29 -19.00 -0.12
N VAL A 169 -4.47 -18.93 -0.74
CA VAL A 169 -5.04 -20.05 -1.50
C VAL A 169 -4.13 -20.30 -2.69
N LYS A 170 -3.50 -21.49 -2.71
CA LYS A 170 -2.38 -21.95 -3.55
C LYS A 170 -0.98 -21.55 -3.04
N LYS A 171 -0.44 -22.37 -2.14
CA LYS A 171 0.94 -22.83 -2.35
C LYS A 171 0.90 -23.70 -3.60
N ASN A 172 1.72 -23.41 -4.61
CA ASN A 172 1.86 -24.33 -5.73
C ASN A 172 2.13 -25.74 -5.19
N ALA A 173 1.19 -26.63 -5.44
CA ALA A 173 1.28 -28.04 -5.14
C ALA A 173 2.31 -28.65 -6.09
N GLN A 174 3.57 -28.62 -5.68
CA GLN A 174 4.61 -29.44 -6.28
C GLN A 174 5.78 -29.62 -5.32
N THR A 175 5.53 -30.41 -4.28
CA THR A 175 6.40 -31.48 -3.76
C THR A 175 5.61 -32.14 -2.65
N ASP A 176 4.93 -33.24 -2.98
CA ASP A 176 4.69 -34.38 -2.08
C ASP A 176 3.60 -35.25 -2.69
N MET A 177 4.03 -36.22 -3.50
CA MET A 177 3.33 -37.50 -3.63
C MET A 177 4.39 -38.61 -3.63
N SER A 178 4.43 -39.30 -2.50
CA SER A 178 5.23 -40.49 -2.16
C SER A 178 4.80 -41.75 -2.96
N PRO A 179 5.44 -42.92 -2.74
CA PRO A 179 4.78 -43.85 -1.80
C PRO A 179 5.72 -44.78 -0.99
N GLY A 180 5.25 -45.17 0.22
CA GLY A 180 5.33 -46.58 0.66
C GLY A 180 6.35 -46.99 1.73
N VAL A 181 6.01 -46.77 3.01
CA VAL A 181 6.18 -47.62 4.22
C VAL A 181 7.23 -48.75 4.22
N SER A 182 8.21 -48.67 5.15
CA SER A 182 8.35 -49.58 6.32
C SER A 182 9.51 -49.11 7.22
N GLY A 183 9.32 -49.16 8.54
CA GLY A 183 10.17 -48.51 9.54
C GLY A 183 11.49 -49.19 9.88
N GLY A 184 12.28 -48.51 10.72
CA GLY A 184 13.49 -49.03 11.35
C GLY A 184 14.60 -47.99 11.49
N VAL A 185 14.87 -47.62 12.74
CA VAL A 185 15.88 -46.66 13.24
C VAL A 185 17.31 -47.05 12.80
N VAL A 186 18.17 -46.05 12.50
CA VAL A 186 19.56 -45.84 13.00
C VAL A 186 20.29 -44.77 12.15
N GLU A 187 21.05 -43.93 12.85
CA GLU A 187 21.78 -42.71 12.48
C GLU A 187 23.17 -42.97 11.78
N PRO A 188 24.02 -41.96 11.46
CA PRO A 188 24.42 -41.63 10.09
C PRO A 188 25.89 -41.94 9.73
N LYS A 189 26.23 -41.99 8.43
CA LYS A 189 27.62 -41.87 7.92
C LYS A 189 27.74 -41.10 6.60
N SER A 190 28.42 -39.94 6.70
CA SER A 190 29.54 -39.45 5.88
C SER A 190 29.58 -39.59 4.35
N SER A 191 29.77 -38.41 3.73
CA SER A 191 30.71 -38.03 2.64
C SER A 191 30.21 -37.79 1.20
N LYS A 192 30.44 -36.53 0.79
CA LYS A 192 30.91 -35.97 -0.49
C LYS A 192 30.13 -36.31 -1.78
N ASP A 193 29.53 -35.29 -2.39
CA ASP A 193 30.14 -34.63 -3.56
C ASP A 193 29.37 -33.36 -3.98
N THR A 194 30.11 -32.26 -4.10
CA THR A 194 29.71 -30.99 -4.69
C THR A 194 29.76 -31.06 -6.22
N LYS A 195 28.77 -30.48 -6.90
CA LYS A 195 28.92 -29.80 -8.21
C LYS A 195 27.67 -28.98 -8.59
N ASP A 196 27.82 -27.66 -8.41
CA ASP A 196 27.44 -26.52 -9.24
C ASP A 196 26.04 -26.39 -9.89
N ALA A 197 25.43 -25.26 -9.54
CA ALA A 197 24.24 -24.62 -10.09
C ALA A 197 24.49 -23.88 -11.42
N LYS A 198 23.45 -23.80 -12.26
CA LYS A 198 23.16 -22.62 -13.10
C LYS A 198 21.65 -22.45 -13.26
N GLY A 199 21.09 -21.39 -12.65
CA GLY A 199 19.73 -20.92 -12.88
C GLY A 199 19.63 -20.19 -14.22
N ALA A 200 18.56 -20.46 -14.98
CA ALA A 200 18.29 -19.80 -16.25
C ALA A 200 17.73 -18.39 -15.99
N GLN A 201 18.46 -17.36 -16.43
CA GLN A 201 18.00 -15.97 -16.45
C GLN A 201 16.99 -15.74 -17.59
N ALA A 202 15.93 -15.00 -17.32
CA ALA A 202 14.95 -14.59 -18.33
C ALA A 202 15.56 -13.57 -19.30
N THR A 203 15.48 -13.84 -20.60
CA THR A 203 16.01 -12.98 -21.66
C THR A 203 14.99 -11.93 -22.10
N PRO A 204 15.42 -10.76 -22.63
CA PRO A 204 14.52 -9.67 -23.07
C PRO A 204 13.41 -10.12 -24.05
N ALA A 205 13.71 -11.09 -24.92
CA ALA A 205 12.75 -11.66 -25.86
C ALA A 205 11.58 -12.42 -25.16
N SER A 206 11.82 -12.96 -23.96
CA SER A 206 10.78 -13.63 -23.15
C SER A 206 9.85 -12.64 -22.43
N VAL A 207 10.30 -11.39 -22.23
CA VAL A 207 9.50 -10.32 -21.66
C VAL A 207 8.61 -9.71 -22.74
N GLU A 208 9.17 -9.45 -23.91
CA GLU A 208 8.46 -8.83 -25.02
C GLU A 208 7.31 -9.70 -25.56
N SER A 209 7.53 -11.02 -25.63
CA SER A 209 6.47 -11.98 -25.98
C SER A 209 5.34 -12.06 -24.95
N ARG A 210 5.62 -11.88 -23.64
CA ARG A 210 4.61 -11.84 -22.58
C ARG A 210 3.80 -10.54 -22.62
N VAL A 211 4.45 -9.41 -22.87
CA VAL A 211 3.80 -8.10 -23.03
C VAL A 211 2.85 -8.11 -24.23
N ILE A 212 3.22 -8.72 -25.35
CA ILE A 212 2.35 -8.86 -26.53
C ILE A 212 1.12 -9.73 -26.20
N ALA A 213 1.32 -10.84 -25.48
CA ALA A 213 0.23 -11.73 -25.09
C ALA A 213 -0.76 -11.05 -24.11
N GLN A 214 -0.27 -10.27 -23.15
CA GLN A 214 -1.11 -9.51 -22.22
C GLN A 214 -1.84 -8.35 -22.88
N LYS A 215 -1.19 -7.61 -23.79
CA LYS A 215 -1.87 -6.55 -24.57
C LYS A 215 -3.03 -7.11 -25.39
N LYS A 216 -2.88 -8.33 -25.93
CA LYS A 216 -3.95 -9.03 -26.65
C LYS A 216 -5.09 -9.49 -25.71
N ALA A 217 -4.77 -9.90 -24.48
CA ALA A 217 -5.77 -10.24 -23.48
C ALA A 217 -6.53 -9.01 -22.96
N MET A 218 -5.85 -7.88 -22.76
CA MET A 218 -6.46 -6.63 -22.33
C MET A 218 -7.34 -5.99 -23.41
N ALA A 219 -6.97 -6.13 -24.69
CA ALA A 219 -7.83 -5.75 -25.80
C ALA A 219 -9.14 -6.55 -25.87
N SER A 220 -9.23 -7.70 -25.17
CA SER A 220 -10.45 -8.50 -25.04
C SER A 220 -11.23 -8.25 -23.74
N MET A 221 -10.71 -7.43 -22.81
CA MET A 221 -11.46 -6.95 -21.66
C MET A 221 -12.40 -5.83 -22.11
N LYS A 222 -13.69 -5.97 -21.79
CA LYS A 222 -14.67 -4.93 -22.09
C LYS A 222 -14.31 -3.65 -21.34
N THR A 223 -14.19 -2.56 -22.09
CA THR A 223 -13.81 -1.22 -21.59
C THR A 223 -14.91 -0.52 -20.79
N GLU A 224 -16.11 -1.11 -20.74
CA GLU A 224 -17.20 -0.59 -19.91
C GLU A 224 -17.45 -1.52 -18.71
N PRO A 225 -17.56 -0.94 -17.50
CA PRO A 225 -17.97 -1.68 -16.32
C PRO A 225 -19.34 -2.30 -16.54
N THR A 226 -19.56 -3.50 -15.99
CA THR A 226 -20.84 -4.20 -16.11
C THR A 226 -21.96 -3.37 -15.45
N ALA A 227 -23.21 -3.63 -15.82
CA ALA A 227 -24.36 -2.92 -15.23
C ALA A 227 -24.39 -3.05 -13.70
N GLU A 228 -23.86 -4.14 -13.16
CA GLU A 228 -23.70 -4.41 -11.72
C GLU A 228 -22.62 -3.53 -11.07
N GLU A 229 -21.50 -3.31 -11.77
CA GLU A 229 -20.41 -2.41 -11.31
C GLU A 229 -20.81 -0.94 -11.37
N LYS A 230 -21.62 -0.55 -12.36
CA LYS A 230 -22.19 0.81 -12.46
C LYS A 230 -23.23 1.08 -11.37
N LEU A 231 -24.01 0.07 -10.97
CA LEU A 231 -25.04 0.19 -9.93
C LEU A 231 -24.44 0.36 -8.53
N ALA A 232 -23.30 -0.28 -8.25
CA ALA A 232 -22.61 -0.17 -6.95
C ALA A 232 -22.04 1.24 -6.64
N CYS A 233 -22.10 2.18 -7.59
CA CYS A 233 -21.59 3.54 -7.45
C CYS A 233 -22.49 4.60 -8.12
N SER A 234 -23.80 4.36 -8.24
CA SER A 234 -24.74 5.32 -8.85
C SER A 234 -25.34 6.31 -7.84
N ILE A 235 -25.38 7.60 -8.21
CA ILE A 235 -26.13 8.66 -7.49
C ILE A 235 -27.66 8.44 -7.56
N GLU A 236 -28.12 7.66 -8.54
CA GLU A 236 -29.56 7.44 -8.79
C GLU A 236 -30.17 6.38 -7.85
N SER A 237 -29.37 5.71 -7.02
CA SER A 237 -29.83 4.68 -6.06
C SER A 237 -29.15 4.85 -4.69
N PRO A 238 -29.44 5.95 -3.97
CA PRO A 238 -28.79 6.25 -2.69
C PRO A 238 -29.11 5.24 -1.57
N ASP A 239 -30.24 4.53 -1.64
CA ASP A 239 -30.67 3.57 -0.61
C ASP A 239 -29.83 2.27 -0.58
N ASP A 240 -29.17 1.92 -1.69
CA ASP A 240 -28.27 0.74 -1.76
C ASP A 240 -26.81 1.09 -1.40
N CYS A 241 -26.50 2.38 -1.25
CA CYS A 241 -25.16 2.87 -0.91
C CYS A 241 -25.04 3.23 0.57
N VAL A 242 -24.78 2.22 1.42
CA VAL A 242 -24.63 2.40 2.87
C VAL A 242 -23.37 3.22 3.26
N ALA A 243 -22.48 3.54 2.31
CA ALA A 243 -21.33 4.42 2.58
C ALA A 243 -21.73 5.90 2.78
N CYS A 244 -22.91 6.31 2.31
CA CYS A 244 -23.48 7.65 2.55
C CYS A 244 -24.58 7.64 3.63
N GLY A 245 -24.85 6.48 4.25
CA GLY A 245 -25.92 6.28 5.22
C GLY A 245 -25.39 5.74 6.56
N SER A 246 -24.73 6.60 7.33
CA SER A 246 -24.60 6.63 8.80
C SER A 246 -23.90 7.93 9.19
#